data_AF-A0AAU9WNG2-F1
#
_entry.id   AF-A0AAU9WNG2-F1
#
_cell.length_a   1.000
_cell.length_b   1.000
_cell.length_c   1.000
_cell.angle_alpha   90.00
_cell.angle_beta   90.00
_cell.angle_gamma   90.00
#
_symmetry.space_group_name_H-M   'P 1'
#
loop_
_entity.id
_entity.type
_entity.pdbx_description
1 polymer ?
#
loop_
_entity_poly.entity_id
_entity_poly.type
_entity_poly.pdbx_seq_one_letter_code
_entity_poly.pdbx_strand_id
1 'polypeptide(L)' 'MLQTAAKIAISGDRTQTMKRMSVCYRDFTLMATVSNQKIYVVKRPLKQESE' A
#
# COMPACT_ATOMS: atom_id res chain seq x y z
N MET A 1 -10.58 0.78 -4.53
CA MET A 1 -9.33 0.01 -4.31
C MET A 1 -8.96 -0.08 -2.83
N LEU A 2 -8.56 1.01 -2.16
CA LEU A 2 -8.11 0.98 -0.76
C LEU A 2 -9.19 0.48 0.22
N GLN A 3 -10.42 0.98 0.08
CA GLN A 3 -11.57 0.54 0.89
C GLN A 3 -11.83 -0.97 0.74
N THR A 4 -11.68 -1.51 -0.46
CA THR A 4 -11.86 -2.93 -0.74
C THR A 4 -10.77 -3.75 -0.05
N ALA A 5 -9.50 -3.38 -0.26
CA ALA A 5 -8.37 -4.10 0.34
C ALA A 5 -8.35 -4.06 1.87
N ALA A 6 -8.78 -2.93 2.47
CA ALA A 6 -8.87 -2.80 3.92
C ALA A 6 -9.91 -3.75 4.55
N LYS A 7 -10.89 -4.24 3.78
CA LYS A 7 -11.92 -5.18 4.24
C LYS A 7 -11.55 -6.65 4.02
N ILE A 8 -10.49 -6.93 3.27
CA ILE A 8 -10.03 -8.29 3.02
C ILE A 8 -9.10 -8.69 4.16
N ALA A 9 -9.46 -9.77 4.87
CA ALA A 9 -8.60 -10.33 5.90
C ALA A 9 -7.31 -10.87 5.26
N ILE A 10 -6.16 -10.42 5.76
CA ILE A 10 -4.84 -10.82 5.22
C ILE A 10 -4.38 -12.15 5.82
N SER A 11 -4.92 -12.51 6.98
CA SER A 11 -4.66 -13.78 7.65
C SER A 11 -5.90 -14.22 8.41
N GLY A 12 -5.92 -15.47 8.91
CA GLY A 12 -6.97 -15.94 9.82
C GLY A 12 -7.02 -15.20 11.16
N ASP A 13 -5.92 -14.50 11.51
CA ASP A 13 -5.84 -13.62 12.66
C ASP A 13 -6.41 -12.23 12.32
N ARG A 14 -7.52 -11.89 12.96
CA ARG A 14 -8.25 -10.63 12.78
C ARG A 14 -7.55 -9.41 13.38
N THR A 15 -6.48 -9.60 14.15
CA THR A 15 -5.66 -8.49 14.67
C THR A 15 -4.72 -7.95 13.60
N GLN A 16 -4.42 -8.74 12.56
CA GLN A 16 -3.58 -8.31 11.46
C GLN A 16 -4.39 -7.50 10.44
N THR A 17 -4.03 -6.23 10.30
CA THR A 17 -4.65 -5.30 9.36
C THR A 17 -3.64 -4.77 8.34
N MET A 18 -4.16 -4.30 7.21
CA MET A 18 -3.34 -3.74 6.14
C MET A 18 -2.71 -2.42 6.57
N LYS A 19 -1.41 -2.40 6.84
CA LYS A 19 -0.68 -1.17 7.20
C LYS A 19 -0.43 -0.26 5.99
N ARG A 20 -0.10 -0.84 4.83
CA ARG A 20 0.25 -0.13 3.60
C ARG A 20 -0.08 -0.96 2.38
N MET A 21 -0.62 -0.31 1.35
CA MET A 21 -0.82 -0.88 0.02
C MET A 21 0.24 -0.32 -0.92
N SER A 22 0.83 -1.18 -1.75
CA SER A 22 1.71 -0.76 -2.85
C SER A 22 1.13 -1.26 -4.17
N VAL A 23 1.09 -0.38 -5.17
CA VAL A 23 0.78 -0.72 -6.56
C VAL A 23 2.03 -0.43 -7.38
N CYS A 24 2.71 -1.49 -7.80
CA CYS A 24 3.95 -1.40 -8.57
C CYS A 24 3.63 -1.27 -10.06
N TYR A 25 4.14 -0.21 -10.68
CA TYR A 25 4.20 -0.06 -12.13
C TYR A 25 5.65 -0.29 -12.59
N ARG A 26 5.86 -0.29 -13.91
CA ARG A 26 7.19 -0.49 -14.51
C ARG A 26 8.24 0.52 -13.98
N ASP A 27 7.85 1.79 -13.88
CA ASP A 27 8.81 2.88 -13.61
C ASP A 27 8.66 3.50 -12.21
N PHE A 28 7.54 3.22 -11.52
CA PHE A 28 7.24 3.79 -10.21
C PHE A 28 6.29 2.92 -9.40
N THR A 29 6.24 3.17 -8.10
CA THR A 29 5.30 2.53 -7.17
C THR A 29 4.42 3.57 -6.50
N LEU A 30 3.11 3.36 -6.54
CA LEU A 30 2.17 4.09 -5.69
C LEU A 30 2.09 3.38 -4.34
N MET A 31 2.21 4.13 -3.25
CA MET A 31 2.00 3.62 -1.90
C MET A 31 0.89 4.39 -1.22
N ALA A 32 -0.04 3.67 -0.60
CA ALA A 32 -1.17 4.23 0.13
C ALA A 32 -1.24 3.69 1.56
N THR A 33 -1.54 4.57 2.51
CA THR A 33 -1.84 4.22 3.91
C THR A 33 -3.09 4.99 4.38
N VAL A 34 -3.75 4.46 5.42
CA VAL A 34 -4.84 5.16 6.10
C VAL A 34 -4.41 5.42 7.53
N SER A 35 -4.53 6.67 7.98
CA SER A 35 -4.29 7.05 9.38
C SER A 35 -5.28 8.14 9.77
N ASN A 36 -5.90 8.03 10.94
CA ASN A 36 -6.88 9.00 11.45
C ASN A 36 -7.94 9.42 10.42
N GLN A 37 -8.54 8.43 9.73
CA GLN A 37 -9.57 8.63 8.69
C GLN A 37 -9.08 9.45 7.47
N LYS A 38 -7.77 9.66 7.34
CA LYS A 38 -7.15 10.32 6.18
C LYS A 38 -6.37 9.31 5.37
N ILE A 39 -6.42 9.49 4.05
CA ILE A 39 -5.71 8.66 3.09
C ILE A 39 -4.45 9.42 2.67
N TYR A 40 -3.29 8.78 2.80
CA TYR A 40 -2.01 9.31 2.37
C TYR A 40 -1.52 8.50 1.18
N VAL A 41 -1.20 9.16 0.08
CA VAL A 41 -0.70 8.52 -1.14
C VAL A 41 0.60 9.17 -1.56
N VAL A 42 1.61 8.35 -1.88
CA VAL A 42 2.89 8.80 -2.44
C VAL A 42 3.23 8.03 -3.70
N LYS A 43 3.80 8.73 -4.69
CA LYS A 43 4.41 8.13 -5.88
C LYS A 43 5.93 8.11 -5.69
N ARG A 44 6.55 6.93 -5.69
CA ARG A 44 8.01 6.80 -5.65
C ARG A 44 8.53 6.24 -6.97
N PRO A 45 9.55 6.86 -7.61
CA PRO A 45 10.24 6.23 -8.72
C PRO A 45 10.90 4.93 -8.25
N LEU A 46 11.00 3.93 -9.14
CA LEU A 46 11.88 2.80 -8.86
C LEU A 46 13.31 3.33 -8.83
N LYS A 47 14.07 3.02 -7.76
CA LYS A 47 15.52 3.17 -7.82
C LYS A 47 16.00 2.22 -8.90
N GLN A 48 16.58 2.73 -9.98
CA GLN A 48 17.47 1.94 -10.80
C GLN A 48 18.57 1.48 -9.85
N GLU A 49 18.63 0.17 -9.56
CA GLU A 49 19.81 -0.40 -8.93
C GLU A 49 20.98 -0.09 -9.85
N SER A 50 21.85 0.83 -9.42
CA SER A 50 23.15 1.02 -10.05
C SER A 50 23.93 -0.27 -9.80
N GLU A 51 24.12 -1.06 -10.84
CA GLU A 51 25.11 -2.15 -10.89
C GLU A 51 26.52 -1.62 -10.59
#